data_AF-A0A1Y5FRY5-F1
#
_entry.id   AF-A0A1Y5FRY5-F1
#
_cell.length_a   1.000
_cell.length_b   1.000
_cell.length_c   1.000
_cell.angle_alpha   90.00
_cell.angle_beta   90.00
_cell.angle_gamma   90.00
#
_symmetry.space_group_name_H-M   'P 1'
#
loop_
_entity.id
_entity.type
_entity.pdbx_description
1 polymer ?
#
loop_
_entity_poly.entity_id
_entity_poly.type
_entity_poly.pdbx_seq_one_letter_code
_entity_poly.pdbx_strand_id
1 'polypeptide(L)'
;MAQSALFADVLAHQLSFKHCLQLWLAWGQQIVAHSDDDRALLFSLMAQRQGRIEPRVVKRRPKPMPLLMKSREEARAEIRANGHTKKLK
;
A
#
# COMPACT_ATOMS: atom_id res chain seq x y z
N MET A 1 11.72 -6.50 8.16
CA MET A 1 11.33 -5.09 7.87
C MET A 1 11.71 -4.15 9.01
N ALA A 2 11.11 -4.24 10.21
CA ALA A 2 11.46 -3.32 11.31
C ALA A 2 12.95 -3.38 11.70
N GLN A 3 13.51 -4.59 11.82
CA GLN A 3 14.94 -4.80 12.06
C GLN A 3 15.80 -4.25 10.93
N SER A 4 15.41 -4.46 9.67
CA SER A 4 16.10 -3.93 8.50
C SER A 4 16.07 -2.40 8.44
N ALA A 5 14.96 -1.80 8.86
CA ALA A 5 14.79 -0.35 8.94
C ALA A 5 15.69 0.26 10.03
N LEU A 6 15.73 -0.38 11.20
CA LEU A 6 16.66 -0.03 12.27
C LEU A 6 18.13 -0.19 11.84
N PHE A 7 18.44 -1.27 11.14
CA PHE A 7 19.80 -1.58 10.67
C PHE A 7 20.33 -0.55 9.65
N ALA A 8 19.45 -0.02 8.80
CA ALA A 8 19.81 0.95 7.77
C ALA A 8 19.48 2.41 8.14
N ASP A 9 19.06 2.66 9.39
CA ASP A 9 18.66 3.97 9.90
C ASP A 9 17.62 4.68 9.01
N VAL A 10 16.56 3.95 8.63
CA VAL A 10 15.44 4.45 7.82
C VAL A 10 14.10 4.13 8.47
N LEU A 11 13.05 4.85 8.07
CA LEU A 11 11.70 4.58 8.57
C LEU A 11 11.13 3.32 7.90
N ALA A 12 10.39 2.48 8.64
CA ALA A 12 9.84 1.24 8.10
C ALA A 12 8.92 1.44 6.87
N HIS A 13 8.20 2.57 6.78
CA HIS A 13 7.39 2.92 5.61
C HIS A 13 8.22 3.31 4.38
N GLN A 14 9.48 3.69 4.61
CA GLN A 14 10.46 3.88 3.57
C GLN A 14 11.00 2.55 3.08
N LEU A 15 10.64 1.38 3.64
CA LEU A 15 10.92 0.07 3.04
C LEU A 15 9.70 -0.46 2.29
N SER A 16 9.92 -1.31 1.29
CA SER A 16 8.82 -1.98 0.60
C SER A 16 8.49 -3.30 1.31
N PHE A 17 7.27 -3.40 1.87
CA PHE A 17 6.80 -4.63 2.49
C PHE A 17 6.94 -5.84 1.56
N LYS A 18 6.54 -5.70 0.28
CA LYS A 18 6.63 -6.77 -0.72
C LYS A 18 8.08 -7.22 -0.93
N HIS A 19 9.02 -6.28 -1.10
CA HIS A 19 10.43 -6.60 -1.30
C HIS A 19 11.01 -7.35 -0.09
N CYS A 20 10.76 -6.84 1.13
CA CYS A 20 11.19 -7.51 2.35
C CYS A 20 10.60 -8.93 2.46
N LEU A 21 9.32 -9.11 2.13
CA LEU A 21 8.66 -10.41 2.18
C LEU A 21 9.26 -11.39 1.16
N GLN A 22 9.53 -10.94 -0.07
CA GLN A 22 10.14 -11.77 -1.10
C GLN A 22 11.53 -12.26 -0.69
N LEU A 23 12.38 -11.38 -0.16
CA LEU A 23 13.70 -11.75 0.34
C LEU A 23 13.62 -12.68 1.56
N TRP A 24 12.70 -12.42 2.48
CA TRP A 24 12.50 -13.26 3.66
C TRP A 24 12.08 -14.69 3.29
N LEU A 25 11.11 -14.83 2.38
CA LEU A 25 10.66 -16.13 1.90
C LEU A 25 11.77 -16.86 1.13
N ALA A 26 12.49 -16.16 0.24
CA ALA A 26 13.60 -16.76 -0.50
C ALA A 26 14.72 -17.23 0.43
N TRP A 27 15.04 -16.45 1.47
CA TRP A 27 16.02 -16.80 2.49
C TRP A 27 15.57 -18.03 3.29
N GLY A 28 14.32 -18.07 3.76
CA GLY A 28 13.78 -19.19 4.54
C GLY A 28 13.59 -20.51 3.77
N GLN A 29 13.68 -20.51 2.44
CA GLN A 29 13.68 -21.74 1.63
C GLN A 29 15.07 -22.40 1.54
N GLN A 30 16.12 -21.76 2.05
CA GLN A 30 17.46 -22.33 2.08
C GLN A 30 17.57 -23.34 3.24
N ILE A 31 18.08 -24.55 2.96
CA ILE A 31 18.24 -25.64 3.96
C ILE A 31 19.50 -25.44 4.83
N VAL A 32 20.24 -24.35 4.61
CA VAL A 32 21.53 -24.10 5.26
C VAL A 32 21.32 -23.34 6.58
N ALA A 33 22.13 -23.67 7.59
CA ALA A 33 22.18 -22.89 8.82
C ALA A 33 22.73 -21.49 8.52
N HIS A 34 21.95 -20.46 8.84
CA HIS A 34 22.35 -19.08 8.63
C HIS A 34 23.15 -18.56 9.81
N SER A 35 24.29 -17.95 9.49
CA SER A 35 25.08 -17.21 10.46
C SER A 35 24.44 -15.85 10.79
N ASP A 36 24.94 -15.20 11.83
CA ASP A 36 24.55 -13.82 12.15
C ASP A 36 24.95 -12.83 11.03
N ASP A 37 26.04 -13.10 10.32
CA ASP A 37 26.49 -12.30 9.18
C ASP A 37 25.52 -12.41 7.99
N ASP A 38 24.98 -13.60 7.73
CA ASP A 38 23.95 -13.81 6.69
C ASP A 38 22.69 -13.02 7.00
N ARG A 39 22.33 -12.93 8.28
CA ARG A 39 21.18 -12.13 8.73
C ARG A 39 21.43 -10.63 8.56
N ALA A 40 22.64 -10.16 8.84
CA ALA A 40 23.03 -8.76 8.59
C ALA A 40 22.99 -8.42 7.09
N LEU A 41 23.50 -9.31 6.24
CA LEU A 41 23.44 -9.16 4.79
C LEU A 41 21.99 -9.11 4.29
N LEU A 42 21.12 -10.00 4.79
CA LEU A 42 19.70 -10.01 4.45
C LEU A 42 19.03 -8.66 4.79
N PHE A 43 19.33 -8.11 5.96
CA PHE A 43 18.77 -6.82 6.38
C PHE A 43 19.27 -5.66 5.51
N SER A 44 20.54 -5.67 5.12
CA SER A 44 21.08 -4.71 4.14
C SER A 44 20.35 -4.80 2.80
N LEU A 45 20.12 -6.01 2.27
CA LEU A 45 19.39 -6.22 1.01
C LEU A 45 17.91 -5.81 1.09
N MET A 46 17.27 -6.00 2.24
CA MET A 46 15.90 -5.53 2.49
C MET A 46 15.81 -4.01 2.56
N ALA A 47 16.86 -3.35 3.03
CA ALA A 47 16.96 -1.90 3.11
C ALA A 47 17.24 -1.25 1.75
N GLN A 48 17.86 -1.97 0.82
CA GLN A 48 18.07 -1.51 -0.55
C GLN A 48 16.73 -1.37 -1.29
N ARG A 49 16.29 -0.12 -1.47
CA ARG A 49 15.18 0.21 -2.37
C ARG A 49 15.70 0.64 -3.73
N GLN A 50 15.36 -0.13 -4.75
CA GLN A 50 15.25 0.45 -6.09
C GLN A 50 14.03 1.39 -6.08
N GLY A 51 14.28 2.67 -6.37
CA GLY A 51 13.32 3.76 -6.22
C GLY A 51 12.03 3.56 -7.01
N ARG A 52 11.03 2.92 -6.39
CA ARG A 52 9.65 3.01 -6.84
C ARG A 52 9.14 4.42 -6.52
N ILE A 53 9.22 5.29 -7.51
CA ILE A 53 8.39 6.50 -7.57
C ILE A 53 6.99 6.00 -7.94
N GLU A 54 6.17 5.68 -6.94
CA GLU A 54 4.76 5.45 -7.21
C GLU A 54 4.18 6.77 -7.72
N PRO A 55 3.56 6.80 -8.91
CA PRO A 55 2.84 7.97 -9.35
C PRO A 55 1.72 8.19 -8.32
N ARG A 56 1.90 9.17 -7.41
CA ARG A 56 0.89 9.59 -6.43
C ARG A 56 -0.21 10.39 -7.13
N VAL A 57 -0.75 9.82 -8.19
CA VAL A 57 -1.85 10.39 -8.96
C VAL A 57 -3.10 9.64 -8.51
N VAL A 58 -4.11 10.38 -8.07
CA VAL A 58 -5.42 9.80 -7.81
C VAL A 58 -5.86 9.08 -9.09
N LYS A 59 -6.21 7.80 -8.96
CA LYS A 59 -6.71 7.00 -10.07
C LYS A 59 -7.88 7.74 -10.71
N ARG A 60 -7.69 8.25 -11.92
CA ARG A 60 -8.72 8.98 -12.68
C ARG A 60 -9.71 7.97 -13.26
N ARG A 61 -10.60 7.42 -12.42
CA ARG A 61 -11.82 6.78 -12.91
C ARG A 61 -12.94 7.81 -12.80
N PRO A 62 -13.66 8.11 -13.89
CA PRO A 62 -14.88 8.92 -13.81
C PRO A 62 -15.80 8.30 -12.77
N LYS A 63 -16.15 9.06 -11.73
CA LYS A 63 -17.13 8.61 -10.76
C LYS A 63 -18.51 8.92 -11.36
N PRO A 64 -19.33 7.91 -11.70
CA PRO A 64 -20.59 8.14 -12.42
C PRO A 64 -21.67 8.79 -11.54
N MET A 65 -21.35 9.13 -10.29
CA MET A 65 -22.28 9.65 -9.31
C MET A 65 -21.59 10.76 -8.51
N PRO A 66 -22.26 11.90 -8.25
CA PRO A 66 -21.71 12.99 -7.48
C PRO A 66 -21.46 12.57 -6.02
N LEU A 67 -20.65 13.35 -5.30
CA LEU A 67 -20.47 13.17 -3.87
C LEU A 67 -21.76 13.56 -3.13
N LEU A 68 -22.09 12.82 -2.07
CA LEU A 68 -23.20 13.16 -1.20
C LEU A 68 -22.78 14.34 -0.31
N MET A 69 -23.24 15.54 -0.66
CA MET A 69 -22.95 16.78 0.07
C MET A 69 -24.08 17.22 1.02
N LYS A 70 -25.20 16.49 1.02
CA LYS A 70 -26.38 16.74 1.86
C LYS A 70 -26.60 15.61 2.87
N SER A 71 -27.46 15.83 3.86
CA SER A 71 -27.81 14.79 4.83
C SER A 71 -28.45 13.57 4.14
N ARG A 72 -28.33 12.38 4.75
CA ARG A 72 -28.92 11.16 4.18
C ARG A 72 -30.44 11.23 4.13
N GLU A 73 -31.06 11.95 5.06
CA GLU A 73 -32.52 12.07 5.17
C GLU A 73 -33.08 12.91 4.01
N GLU A 74 -32.46 14.05 3.74
CA GLU A 74 -32.80 14.90 2.58
C GLU A 74 -32.61 14.15 1.26
N ALA A 75 -31.46 13.48 1.07
CA ALA A 75 -31.20 12.71 -0.14
C ALA A 75 -32.22 11.58 -0.34
N ARG A 76 -32.66 10.93 0.74
CA ARG A 76 -33.71 9.90 0.67
C ARG A 76 -35.07 10.50 0.34
N ALA A 77 -35.42 11.66 0.91
CA ALA A 77 -36.67 12.36 0.61
C ALA A 77 -36.74 12.75 -0.88
N GLU A 78 -35.65 13.28 -1.43
CA GLU A 78 -35.55 13.61 -2.86
C GLU A 78 -35.66 12.38 -3.76
N ILE A 79 -35.03 11.26 -3.40
CA ILE A 79 -35.16 10.00 -4.16
C ILE A 79 -36.60 9.49 -4.13
N ARG A 80 -37.32 9.62 -3.00
CA ARG A 80 -38.74 9.23 -2.93
C ARG A 80 -39.63 10.14 -3.78
N ALA A 81 -39.32 11.43 -3.84
CA ALA A 81 -40.12 12.40 -4.60
C ALA A 81 -39.86 12.35 -6.11
N ASN A 82 -38.59 12.22 -6.52
CA ASN A 82 -38.15 12.42 -7.91
C ASN A 82 -37.57 11.15 -8.55
N GLY A 83 -37.45 10.05 -7.80
CA GLY A 83 -36.75 8.84 -8.23
C GLY A 83 -35.22 8.98 -8.20
N HIS A 84 -34.54 7.97 -8.75
CA HIS A 84 -33.07 7.97 -8.81
C HIS A 84 -32.54 8.84 -9.95
N THR A 85 -31.59 9.72 -9.63
CA THR A 85 -30.86 10.53 -10.62
C THR A 85 -30.06 9.65 -11.58
N LYS A 86 -30.02 10.02 -12.86
CA LYS A 86 -29.23 9.32 -13.88
C LYS A 86 -27.73 9.47 -13.63
N LYS A 87 -26.95 8.43 -13.96
CA LYS A 87 -25.49 8.44 -13.88
C LYS A 87 -24.91 9.56 -14.76
N LEU A 88 -23.88 10.25 -14.25
CA LEU A 88 -23.05 11.17 -15.01
C LEU A 88 -22.38 10.40 -16.15
N LYS A 89 -22.33 11.00 -17.35
CA LYS A 89 -21.63 10.44 -18.52
C LYS A 89 -20.13 10.50 -18.32
#